data_AF-A0A5N9A8R4-F1
#
_entry.id   AF-A0A5N9A8R4-F1
#
_cell.length_a   1.000
_cell.length_b   1.000
_cell.length_c   1.000
_cell.angle_alpha   90.00
_cell.angle_beta   90.00
_cell.angle_gamma   90.00
#
_symmetry.space_group_name_H-M   'P 1'
#
loop_
_entity.id
_entity.type
_entity.pdbx_description
1 polymer ?
#
loop_
_entity_poly.entity_id
_entity_poly.type
_entity_poly.pdbx_seq_one_letter_code
_entity_poly.pdbx_strand_id
1 'polypeptide(L)'
;MGANPIMPWRWSEPNEHLPRQTVGVPPKRDDVYALCPSCGGERVAGLIRCVSCNFVPKESILDTQSSVSGEGDASVEAAAKGQQGKSVIRRKGGVTWGGGQIIAAILLVIFALFFAAAIASIFGSLYPEQEDAVATWIAVHLMALSIATVVWFLGLHRSRYPLAVLRLSRIRMPRKRTVLLMVATLATSLFATSLYAGIVDWLQIEILSPPDLDSDIIFDGAAMLLTFQALAMVTPLTEEIFFRGFIFRGLLPRLGPWRAIAASALIFSAFHLSFGVLIPIFITGVLFAWLYWRTGSLWASVGAHAGQNALAVGVHALGG
;
A
#
# COMPACT_ATOMS: atom_id res chain seq x y z
N MET A 1 77.86 1.35 28.15
CA MET A 1 77.70 2.79 27.82
C MET A 1 76.79 2.91 26.62
N GLY A 2 75.87 3.87 26.63
CA GLY A 2 75.32 4.42 25.39
C GLY A 2 73.87 4.05 25.08
N ALA A 3 73.01 5.06 25.16
CA ALA A 3 71.57 5.07 24.92
C ALA A 3 71.13 4.79 23.46
N ASN A 4 69.88 4.32 23.38
CA ASN A 4 68.78 4.51 22.40
C ASN A 4 68.97 5.64 21.35
N PRO A 5 68.33 5.61 20.15
CA PRO A 5 66.92 6.08 20.08
C PRO A 5 66.01 5.63 18.86
N ILE A 6 64.71 6.00 18.94
CA ILE A 6 63.70 6.29 17.86
C ILE A 6 62.86 5.15 17.19
N MET A 7 61.63 4.90 17.69
CA MET A 7 60.25 5.06 17.10
C MET A 7 60.01 4.98 15.55
N PRO A 8 58.76 4.83 14.99
CA PRO A 8 57.61 3.91 15.19
C PRO A 8 57.01 3.34 13.84
N TRP A 9 55.92 2.55 13.94
CA TRP A 9 54.93 2.17 12.89
C TRP A 9 55.19 0.96 11.96
N ARG A 10 54.49 -0.16 12.20
CA ARG A 10 53.88 -0.98 11.13
C ARG A 10 52.67 -1.75 11.64
N TRP A 11 51.55 -1.58 10.94
CA TRP A 11 50.28 -2.26 11.18
C TRP A 11 50.39 -3.74 10.81
N SER A 12 49.82 -4.62 11.64
CA SER A 12 49.66 -6.05 11.37
C SER A 12 48.43 -6.31 10.50
N GLU A 13 48.61 -7.09 9.44
CA GLU A 13 47.53 -7.60 8.57
C GLU A 13 46.68 -8.65 9.31
N PRO A 14 45.35 -8.71 9.11
CA PRO A 14 44.56 -9.88 9.50
C PRO A 14 44.25 -10.77 8.28
N ASN A 15 44.83 -11.98 8.33
CA ASN A 15 44.39 -13.25 7.76
C ASN A 15 43.36 -13.22 6.60
N GLU A 16 43.85 -13.53 5.40
CA GLU A 16 43.06 -14.16 4.34
C GLU A 16 42.52 -15.50 4.84
N HIS A 17 41.20 -15.71 4.86
CA HIS A 17 40.50 -17.00 4.72
C HIS A 17 39.00 -16.69 4.51
N LEU A 18 38.63 -16.26 3.31
CA LEU A 18 37.25 -16.23 2.81
C LEU A 18 37.21 -16.94 1.46
N PRO A 19 36.31 -17.93 1.25
CA PRO A 19 36.21 -18.62 -0.03
C PRO A 19 35.67 -17.65 -1.11
N ARG A 20 36.39 -17.56 -2.24
CA ARG A 20 35.99 -16.79 -3.42
C ARG A 20 34.61 -17.25 -3.90
N GLN A 21 33.62 -16.38 -3.80
CA GLN A 21 32.38 -16.53 -4.56
C GLN A 21 32.72 -16.37 -6.04
N THR A 22 32.33 -17.35 -6.85
CA THR A 22 32.43 -17.32 -8.30
C THR A 22 31.67 -16.10 -8.84
N VAL A 23 32.40 -15.18 -9.44
CA VAL A 23 31.87 -14.02 -10.15
C VAL A 23 31.15 -14.55 -11.38
N GLY A 24 29.81 -14.59 -11.31
CA GLY A 24 28.97 -14.81 -12.47
C GLY A 24 29.10 -13.64 -13.45
N VAL A 25 29.15 -13.99 -14.74
CA VAL A 25 29.22 -13.10 -15.90
C VAL A 25 28.31 -11.87 -15.75
N PRO A 26 28.79 -10.64 -16.05
CA PRO A 26 27.93 -9.46 -16.02
C PRO A 26 26.81 -9.59 -17.06
N PRO A 27 25.56 -9.24 -16.72
CA PRO A 27 24.44 -9.32 -17.65
C PRO A 27 24.67 -8.41 -18.86
N LYS A 28 24.26 -8.88 -20.04
CA LYS A 28 24.33 -8.12 -21.29
C LYS A 28 23.40 -6.91 -21.21
N ARG A 29 23.76 -5.84 -21.93
CA ARG A 29 23.17 -4.50 -21.91
C ARG A 29 21.67 -4.41 -22.30
N ASP A 30 21.05 -5.54 -22.65
CA ASP A 30 19.68 -5.65 -23.14
C ASP A 30 18.72 -6.34 -22.15
N ASP A 31 19.17 -6.68 -20.93
CA ASP A 31 18.31 -7.24 -19.88
C ASP A 31 17.39 -6.16 -19.30
N VAL A 32 16.30 -5.90 -20.01
CA VAL A 32 15.18 -5.06 -19.59
C VAL A 32 14.76 -5.46 -18.17
N TYR A 33 14.87 -4.53 -17.21
CA TYR A 33 14.45 -4.69 -15.82
C TYR A 33 13.01 -5.23 -15.74
N ALA A 34 12.84 -6.54 -15.66
CA ALA A 34 11.52 -7.16 -15.61
C ALA A 34 10.86 -6.85 -14.27
N LEU A 35 9.81 -6.02 -14.26
CA LEU A 35 9.02 -5.72 -13.06
C LEU A 35 8.61 -7.03 -12.36
N CYS A 36 8.69 -7.05 -11.02
CA CYS A 36 8.30 -8.20 -10.21
C CYS A 36 6.79 -8.43 -10.33
N PRO A 37 6.29 -9.61 -10.69
CA PRO A 37 4.86 -9.82 -10.92
C PRO A 37 4.04 -9.75 -9.62
N SER A 38 4.69 -9.91 -8.46
CA SER A 38 4.02 -9.82 -7.16
C SER A 38 3.96 -8.41 -6.58
N CYS A 39 4.85 -7.50 -6.98
CA CYS A 39 4.88 -6.15 -6.39
C CYS A 39 5.11 -5.01 -7.38
N GLY A 40 5.38 -5.33 -8.65
CA GLY A 40 5.91 -4.46 -9.70
C GLY A 40 7.10 -3.60 -9.31
N GLY A 41 7.90 -4.03 -8.33
CA GLY A 41 9.20 -3.44 -8.07
C GLY A 41 10.19 -3.88 -9.15
N GLU A 42 11.19 -3.05 -9.43
CA GLU A 42 12.29 -3.40 -10.35
C GLU A 42 12.97 -4.69 -9.85
N ARG A 43 13.08 -5.70 -10.72
CA ARG A 43 13.94 -6.86 -10.42
C ARG A 43 15.38 -6.48 -10.70
N VAL A 44 16.24 -6.77 -9.73
CA VAL A 44 17.68 -6.73 -9.97
C VAL A 44 18.03 -7.97 -10.77
N ALA A 45 18.70 -7.80 -11.91
CA ALA A 45 19.19 -8.90 -12.72
C ALA A 45 20.07 -9.84 -11.87
N GLY A 46 19.84 -11.16 -11.96
CA GLY A 46 20.56 -12.17 -11.20
C GLY A 46 20.03 -12.48 -9.79
N LEU A 47 19.06 -11.73 -9.26
CA LEU A 47 18.43 -12.06 -7.97
C LEU A 47 17.20 -12.94 -8.16
N ILE A 48 17.27 -14.18 -7.64
CA ILE A 48 16.15 -15.15 -7.60
C ILE A 48 14.92 -14.57 -6.87
N ARG A 49 15.14 -13.62 -5.96
CA ARG A 49 14.09 -13.00 -5.14
C ARG A 49 13.95 -11.51 -5.43
N CYS A 50 12.71 -11.03 -5.49
CA CYS A 50 12.45 -9.60 -5.57
C CYS A 50 12.92 -8.88 -4.30
N VAL A 51 13.75 -7.85 -4.43
CA VAL A 51 14.27 -7.07 -3.29
C VAL A 51 13.15 -6.34 -2.52
N SER A 52 12.10 -5.92 -3.22
CA SER A 52 10.98 -5.16 -2.62
C SER A 52 9.95 -6.02 -1.90
N CYS A 53 9.74 -7.28 -2.31
CA CYS A 53 8.67 -8.14 -1.75
C CYS A 53 9.06 -9.59 -1.49
N ASN A 54 10.33 -9.95 -1.70
CA ASN A 54 10.89 -11.28 -1.52
C ASN A 54 10.21 -12.39 -2.36
N PHE A 55 9.48 -12.01 -3.40
CA PHE A 55 8.82 -12.93 -4.33
C PHE A 55 9.84 -13.74 -5.13
N VAL A 56 9.56 -15.05 -5.28
CA VAL A 56 10.37 -16.01 -6.06
C VAL A 56 9.48 -16.60 -7.15
N PRO A 57 9.87 -16.50 -8.44
CA PRO A 57 9.16 -17.16 -9.54
C PRO A 57 9.10 -18.69 -9.34
N LYS A 58 8.04 -19.36 -9.81
CA LYS A 58 7.94 -20.83 -9.71
C LYS A 58 9.02 -21.55 -10.54
N GLU A 59 9.43 -20.97 -11.67
CA GLU A 59 10.39 -21.55 -12.61
C GLU A 59 11.82 -21.61 -12.04
N SER A 60 12.23 -20.64 -11.22
CA SER A 60 13.59 -20.60 -10.64
C SER A 60 13.83 -21.63 -9.52
N ILE A 61 12.80 -22.38 -9.11
CA ILE A 61 12.92 -23.48 -8.14
C ILE A 61 13.31 -24.79 -8.85
N LEU A 62 13.07 -24.91 -10.16
CA LEU A 62 13.35 -26.12 -10.93
C LEU A 62 14.80 -26.18 -11.45
N ASP A 63 15.44 -25.03 -11.70
CA ASP A 63 16.82 -24.99 -12.24
C ASP A 63 17.92 -25.28 -11.21
N THR A 64 17.59 -25.41 -9.93
CA THR A 64 18.59 -25.78 -8.90
C THR A 64 18.73 -27.30 -8.69
N GLN A 65 17.99 -28.12 -9.44
CA GLN A 65 18.06 -29.58 -9.34
C GLN A 65 18.71 -30.28 -10.54
N SER A 66 19.13 -29.56 -11.59
CA SER A 66 19.56 -30.17 -12.86
C SER A 66 21.06 -30.04 -13.20
N SER A 67 21.91 -29.49 -12.33
CA SER A 67 23.33 -29.25 -12.66
C SER A 67 24.33 -30.10 -11.85
N VAL A 68 24.09 -31.40 -11.67
CA VAL A 68 25.13 -32.33 -11.20
C VAL A 68 25.05 -33.63 -12.00
N SER A 69 25.77 -33.69 -13.12
CA SER A 69 26.12 -34.93 -13.81
C SER A 69 27.57 -34.82 -14.28
N GLY A 70 28.47 -35.58 -13.65
CA GLY A 70 29.88 -35.66 -14.01
C GLY A 70 30.75 -36.26 -12.90
N GLU A 71 30.89 -37.59 -12.96
CA GLU A 71 32.04 -38.43 -12.60
C GLU A 71 32.78 -38.27 -11.25
N GLY A 72 32.89 -39.38 -10.51
CA GLY A 72 34.03 -39.64 -9.62
C GLY A 72 33.71 -40.13 -8.20
N ASP A 73 34.01 -41.41 -7.96
CA ASP A 73 34.47 -42.04 -6.72
C ASP A 73 33.50 -42.45 -5.60
N ALA A 74 33.51 -43.77 -5.40
CA ALA A 74 32.75 -44.58 -4.46
C ALA A 74 33.27 -44.52 -3.01
N SER A 75 33.39 -43.32 -2.44
CA SER A 75 33.81 -43.15 -1.02
C SER A 75 32.98 -42.16 -0.21
N VAL A 76 31.87 -41.65 -0.75
CA VAL A 76 31.00 -40.66 -0.06
C VAL A 76 29.72 -41.27 0.53
N GLU A 77 29.47 -42.57 0.31
CA GLU A 77 28.19 -43.22 0.63
C GLU A 77 27.89 -43.38 2.14
N ALA A 78 28.82 -43.03 3.02
CA ALA A 78 28.61 -43.02 4.48
C ALA A 78 28.22 -41.64 5.06
N ALA A 79 28.34 -40.55 4.31
CA ALA A 79 28.00 -39.19 4.80
C ALA A 79 26.59 -38.71 4.40
N ALA A 80 25.84 -39.52 3.65
CA ALA A 80 24.52 -39.16 3.11
C ALA A 80 23.33 -39.51 4.05
N LYS A 81 23.56 -39.68 5.36
CA LYS A 81 22.49 -40.00 6.33
C LYS A 81 22.23 -38.94 7.42
N GLY A 82 22.92 -37.81 7.40
CA GLY A 82 22.67 -36.71 8.33
C GLY A 82 22.42 -35.42 7.57
N GLN A 83 21.29 -34.77 7.83
CA GLN A 83 20.89 -33.45 7.31
C GLN A 83 20.16 -33.43 5.95
N GLN A 84 19.04 -34.14 5.85
CA GLN A 84 17.89 -33.58 5.12
C GLN A 84 17.27 -32.43 5.92
N GLY A 85 18.04 -31.37 6.14
CA GLY A 85 17.51 -30.08 6.54
C GLY A 85 16.90 -29.43 5.32
N LYS A 86 15.63 -29.74 5.01
CA LYS A 86 14.84 -28.98 4.04
C LYS A 86 14.87 -27.51 4.46
N SER A 87 15.74 -26.72 3.84
CA SER A 87 15.72 -25.27 3.85
C SER A 87 14.44 -24.85 3.12
N VAL A 88 13.31 -24.92 3.82
CA VAL A 88 12.04 -24.40 3.35
C VAL A 88 12.23 -22.89 3.28
N ILE A 89 12.47 -22.38 2.08
CA ILE A 89 12.39 -20.95 1.79
C ILE A 89 10.95 -20.51 2.08
N ARG A 90 10.70 -20.09 3.31
CA ARG A 90 9.38 -19.68 3.80
C ARG A 90 9.01 -18.34 3.16
N ARG A 91 8.04 -18.37 2.24
CA ARG A 91 7.43 -17.18 1.63
C ARG A 91 6.88 -16.26 2.72
N LYS A 92 7.53 -15.12 2.96
CA LYS A 92 6.93 -14.04 3.75
C LYS A 92 6.04 -13.20 2.83
N GLY A 93 4.74 -13.06 3.15
CA GLY A 93 3.94 -11.92 2.71
C GLY A 93 3.18 -12.03 1.37
N GLY A 94 2.79 -13.23 0.92
CA GLY A 94 1.89 -13.38 -0.22
C GLY A 94 0.42 -13.10 0.14
N VAL A 95 -0.35 -12.58 -0.81
CA VAL A 95 -1.80 -12.40 -0.68
C VAL A 95 -2.48 -13.77 -0.78
N THR A 96 -3.37 -14.10 0.16
CA THR A 96 -4.05 -15.40 0.26
C THR A 96 -5.48 -15.39 -0.25
N TRP A 97 -6.05 -14.21 -0.52
CA TRP A 97 -7.41 -14.01 -1.02
C TRP A 97 -7.43 -13.75 -2.53
N GLY A 98 -8.58 -13.95 -3.16
CA GLY A 98 -8.80 -13.71 -4.59
C GLY A 98 -10.13 -13.01 -4.86
N GLY A 99 -10.55 -13.03 -6.13
CA GLY A 99 -11.74 -12.31 -6.61
C GLY A 99 -13.03 -12.61 -5.82
N GLY A 100 -13.27 -13.86 -5.42
CA GLY A 100 -14.46 -14.21 -4.62
C GLY A 100 -14.50 -13.52 -3.27
N GLN A 101 -13.37 -13.47 -2.54
CA GLN A 101 -13.27 -12.73 -1.28
C GLN A 101 -13.38 -11.22 -1.50
N ILE A 102 -12.88 -10.70 -2.62
CA ILE A 102 -13.03 -9.28 -2.96
C ILE A 102 -14.49 -8.91 -3.17
N ILE A 103 -15.23 -9.70 -3.95
CA ILE A 103 -16.66 -9.47 -4.18
C ILE A 103 -17.43 -9.59 -2.87
N ALA A 104 -17.19 -10.63 -2.07
CA ALA A 104 -17.82 -10.78 -0.77
C ALA A 104 -17.51 -9.59 0.17
N ALA A 105 -16.27 -9.11 0.18
CA ALA A 105 -15.88 -7.96 0.99
C ALA A 105 -16.60 -6.68 0.54
N ILE A 106 -16.71 -6.44 -0.77
CA ILE A 106 -17.44 -5.29 -1.33
C ILE A 106 -18.91 -5.33 -0.89
N LEU A 107 -19.57 -6.48 -1.05
CA LEU A 107 -20.99 -6.64 -0.67
C LEU A 107 -21.20 -6.46 0.84
N LEU A 108 -20.33 -7.04 1.67
CA LEU A 108 -20.41 -6.92 3.12
C LEU A 108 -20.14 -5.49 3.61
N VAL A 109 -19.18 -4.79 3.00
CA VAL A 109 -18.90 -3.38 3.36
C VAL A 109 -20.08 -2.50 2.92
N ILE A 110 -20.58 -2.63 1.69
CA ILE A 110 -21.76 -1.87 1.24
C ILE A 110 -22.94 -2.10 2.19
N PHE A 111 -23.23 -3.37 2.52
CA PHE A 111 -24.27 -3.70 3.49
C PHE A 111 -24.01 -3.03 4.84
N ALA A 112 -22.80 -3.17 5.40
CA ALA A 112 -22.43 -2.59 6.69
C ALA A 112 -22.51 -1.05 6.69
N LEU A 113 -22.23 -0.37 5.58
CA LEU A 113 -22.35 1.08 5.44
C LEU A 113 -23.81 1.55 5.61
N PHE A 114 -24.79 0.82 5.06
CA PHE A 114 -26.20 1.14 5.26
C PHE A 114 -26.61 1.04 6.75
N PHE A 115 -26.16 -0.01 7.45
CA PHE A 115 -26.42 -0.13 8.89
C PHE A 115 -25.67 0.91 9.71
N ALA A 116 -24.42 1.22 9.35
CA ALA A 116 -23.64 2.25 10.01
C ALA A 116 -24.32 3.62 9.88
N ALA A 117 -24.81 3.96 8.69
CA ALA A 117 -25.58 5.20 8.46
C ALA A 117 -26.88 5.23 9.28
N ALA A 118 -27.66 4.14 9.27
CA ALA A 118 -28.90 4.08 10.06
C ALA A 118 -28.65 4.24 11.56
N ILE A 119 -27.63 3.56 12.11
CA ILE A 119 -27.24 3.71 13.52
C ILE A 119 -26.77 5.13 13.78
N ALA A 120 -25.91 5.68 12.92
CA ALA A 120 -25.42 7.03 13.03
C ALA A 120 -26.54 8.07 13.07
N SER A 121 -27.54 7.97 12.20
CA SER A 121 -28.69 8.89 12.19
C SER A 121 -29.51 8.79 13.49
N ILE A 122 -29.73 7.58 14.02
CA ILE A 122 -30.43 7.40 15.29
C ILE A 122 -29.68 8.11 16.44
N PHE A 123 -28.36 7.93 16.53
CA PHE A 123 -27.58 8.58 17.59
C PHE A 123 -27.38 10.08 17.34
N GLY A 124 -27.29 10.51 16.07
CA GLY A 124 -27.24 11.93 15.69
C GLY A 124 -28.47 12.69 16.16
N SER A 125 -29.66 12.10 16.02
CA SER A 125 -30.93 12.70 16.48
C SER A 125 -31.01 12.98 17.98
N LEU A 126 -30.08 12.42 18.79
CA LEU A 126 -29.96 12.73 20.21
C LEU A 126 -29.30 14.10 20.47
N TYR A 127 -28.70 14.71 19.44
CA TYR A 127 -27.99 15.98 19.47
C TYR A 127 -28.50 16.92 18.36
N PRO A 128 -29.72 17.49 18.49
CA PRO A 128 -30.36 18.22 17.38
C PRO A 128 -29.59 19.41 16.83
N GLU A 129 -28.79 20.08 17.66
CA GLU A 129 -27.96 21.23 17.24
C GLU A 129 -26.78 20.85 16.33
N GLN A 130 -26.35 19.58 16.35
CA GLN A 130 -25.18 19.07 15.61
C GLN A 130 -25.45 17.66 15.09
N GLU A 131 -26.67 17.40 14.62
CA GLU A 131 -27.16 16.07 14.23
C GLU A 131 -26.24 15.43 13.17
N ASP A 132 -25.96 16.18 12.09
CA ASP A 132 -25.18 15.69 10.95
C ASP A 132 -23.70 15.50 11.26
N ALA A 133 -23.10 16.39 12.06
CA ALA A 133 -21.72 16.24 12.52
C ALA A 133 -21.54 14.99 13.40
N VAL A 134 -22.46 14.76 14.35
CA VAL A 134 -22.46 13.56 15.21
C VAL A 134 -22.69 12.30 14.39
N ALA A 135 -23.69 12.30 13.51
CA ALA A 135 -23.98 11.16 12.64
C ALA A 135 -22.77 10.83 11.76
N THR A 136 -22.17 11.83 11.11
CA THR A 136 -20.99 11.65 10.26
C THR A 136 -19.82 11.06 11.04
N TRP A 137 -19.53 11.59 12.23
CA TRP A 137 -18.45 11.08 13.07
C TRP A 137 -18.67 9.61 13.46
N ILE A 138 -19.90 9.25 13.89
CA ILE A 138 -20.25 7.88 14.24
C ILE A 138 -20.16 6.96 13.01
N ALA A 139 -20.72 7.37 11.87
CA ALA A 139 -20.73 6.61 10.63
C ALA A 139 -19.31 6.27 10.18
N VAL A 140 -18.38 7.24 10.24
CA VAL A 140 -16.96 7.03 9.88
C VAL A 140 -16.29 5.99 10.77
N HIS A 141 -16.54 6.01 12.09
CA HIS A 141 -15.93 5.05 13.01
C HIS A 141 -16.54 3.64 12.86
N LEU A 142 -17.85 3.55 12.66
CA LEU A 142 -18.52 2.28 12.37
C LEU A 142 -18.06 1.69 11.03
N MET A 143 -17.91 2.53 10.00
CA MET A 143 -17.30 2.16 8.73
C MET A 143 -15.88 1.60 8.96
N ALA A 144 -15.03 2.31 9.70
CA ALA A 144 -13.67 1.87 9.99
C ALA A 144 -13.62 0.49 10.67
N LEU A 145 -14.47 0.27 11.67
CA LEU A 145 -14.59 -1.02 12.35
C LEU A 145 -15.08 -2.13 11.40
N SER A 146 -16.08 -1.84 10.57
CA SER A 146 -16.63 -2.80 9.61
C SER A 146 -15.58 -3.24 8.58
N ILE A 147 -14.85 -2.27 7.99
CA ILE A 147 -13.80 -2.53 7.01
C ILE A 147 -12.66 -3.30 7.64
N ALA A 148 -12.19 -2.90 8.83
CA ALA A 148 -11.13 -3.60 9.54
C ALA A 148 -11.52 -5.07 9.81
N THR A 149 -12.77 -5.30 10.23
CA THR A 149 -13.32 -6.62 10.49
C THR A 149 -13.37 -7.47 9.21
N VAL A 150 -13.94 -6.93 8.12
CA VAL A 150 -14.05 -7.63 6.83
C VAL A 150 -12.67 -7.96 6.26
N VAL A 151 -11.74 -7.01 6.24
CA VAL A 151 -10.36 -7.21 5.75
C VAL A 151 -9.63 -8.25 6.61
N TRP A 152 -9.83 -8.20 7.94
CA TRP A 152 -9.27 -9.19 8.85
C TRP A 152 -9.78 -10.61 8.53
N PHE A 153 -11.09 -10.81 8.55
CA PHE A 153 -11.69 -12.13 8.38
C PHE A 153 -11.58 -12.67 6.96
N LEU A 154 -11.59 -11.85 5.92
CA LEU A 154 -11.52 -12.35 4.53
C LEU A 154 -10.10 -12.40 3.96
N GLY A 155 -9.15 -11.67 4.55
CA GLY A 155 -7.78 -11.60 4.05
C GLY A 155 -6.69 -11.93 5.06
N LEU A 156 -6.72 -11.29 6.22
CA LEU A 156 -5.55 -11.23 7.09
C LEU A 156 -5.49 -12.29 8.19
N HIS A 157 -6.60 -12.88 8.63
CA HIS A 157 -6.63 -13.82 9.76
C HIS A 157 -5.79 -15.10 9.54
N ARG A 158 -5.57 -15.48 8.26
CA ARG A 158 -4.70 -16.62 7.88
C ARG A 158 -3.25 -16.21 7.63
N SER A 159 -2.95 -14.91 7.66
CA SER A 159 -1.61 -14.39 7.44
C SER A 159 -0.80 -14.40 8.73
N ARG A 160 0.40 -14.96 8.67
CA ARG A 160 1.38 -14.89 9.77
C ARG A 160 1.87 -13.46 10.05
N TYR A 161 1.80 -12.55 9.07
CA TYR A 161 2.30 -11.17 9.16
C TYR A 161 1.34 -10.18 8.46
N PRO A 162 0.18 -9.88 9.06
CA PRO A 162 -0.91 -9.16 8.38
C PRO A 162 -0.51 -7.73 7.97
N LEU A 163 0.15 -6.98 8.86
CA LEU A 163 0.61 -5.62 8.56
C LEU A 163 1.67 -5.58 7.44
N ALA A 164 2.52 -6.60 7.37
CA ALA A 164 3.50 -6.72 6.30
C ALA A 164 2.86 -7.00 4.94
N VAL A 165 1.75 -7.76 4.91
CA VAL A 165 0.98 -8.01 3.68
C VAL A 165 0.41 -6.70 3.13
N LEU A 166 -0.20 -5.89 3.99
CA LEU A 166 -0.70 -4.55 3.64
C LEU A 166 0.42 -3.56 3.28
N ARG A 167 1.67 -3.87 3.63
CA ARG A 167 2.82 -2.93 3.63
C ARG A 167 2.58 -1.70 4.49
N LEU A 168 1.98 -1.93 5.65
CA LEU A 168 2.10 -1.07 6.82
C LEU A 168 3.42 -1.43 7.51
N SER A 169 4.54 -0.90 7.03
CA SER A 169 5.81 -1.00 7.75
C SER A 169 5.76 -0.15 9.03
N ARG A 170 6.65 -0.43 10.01
CA ARG A 170 6.85 0.49 11.15
C ARG A 170 7.06 1.90 10.61
N ILE A 171 6.39 2.88 11.19
CA ILE A 171 6.51 4.29 10.82
C ILE A 171 7.99 4.66 10.91
N ARG A 172 8.63 4.79 9.74
CA ARG A 172 9.99 5.27 9.56
C ARG A 172 9.89 6.45 8.62
N MET A 173 10.71 7.47 8.85
CA MET A 173 10.71 8.65 8.00
C MET A 173 10.87 8.23 6.53
N PRO A 174 9.93 8.64 5.65
CA PRO A 174 10.01 8.32 4.24
C PRO A 174 11.28 8.91 3.63
N ARG A 175 11.83 8.25 2.62
CA ARG A 175 12.94 8.80 1.84
C ARG A 175 12.48 10.09 1.16
N LYS A 176 13.38 11.06 0.92
CA LYS A 176 13.07 12.32 0.21
C LYS A 176 12.30 12.08 -1.10
N ARG A 177 12.70 11.05 -1.86
CA ARG A 177 11.99 10.65 -3.10
C ARG A 177 10.53 10.26 -2.85
N THR A 178 10.23 9.53 -1.77
CA THR A 178 8.86 9.15 -1.41
C THR A 178 8.03 10.38 -1.04
N VAL A 179 8.59 11.30 -0.25
CA VAL A 179 7.92 12.57 0.09
C VAL A 179 7.62 13.38 -1.17
N LEU A 180 8.59 13.52 -2.07
CA LEU A 180 8.41 14.23 -3.34
C LEU A 180 7.30 13.58 -4.18
N LEU A 181 7.25 12.24 -4.24
CA LEU A 181 6.19 11.53 -4.94
C LEU A 181 4.82 11.76 -4.29
N MET A 182 4.73 11.77 -2.96
CA MET A 182 3.49 12.07 -2.24
C MET A 182 2.98 13.48 -2.56
N VAL A 183 3.86 14.48 -2.46
CA VAL A 183 3.53 15.88 -2.77
C VAL A 183 3.14 16.05 -4.24
N ALA A 184 3.89 15.46 -5.17
CA ALA A 184 3.57 15.52 -6.60
C ALA A 184 2.23 14.84 -6.90
N THR A 185 1.93 13.71 -6.27
CA THR A 185 0.65 13.00 -6.41
C THR A 185 -0.51 13.86 -5.89
N LEU A 186 -0.35 14.46 -4.70
CA LEU A 186 -1.33 15.37 -4.12
C LEU A 186 -1.57 16.58 -5.03
N ALA A 187 -0.52 17.28 -5.46
CA ALA A 187 -0.63 18.44 -6.34
C ALA A 187 -1.30 18.09 -7.67
N THR A 188 -0.99 16.93 -8.25
CA THR A 188 -1.59 16.45 -9.49
C THR A 188 -3.08 16.14 -9.30
N SER A 189 -3.44 15.52 -8.18
CA SER A 189 -4.83 15.20 -7.82
C SER A 189 -5.68 16.46 -7.62
N LEU A 190 -5.14 17.45 -6.89
CA LEU A 190 -5.79 18.74 -6.69
C LEU A 190 -5.97 19.48 -8.01
N PHE A 191 -4.91 19.56 -8.83
CA PHE A 191 -4.98 20.18 -10.15
C PHE A 191 -6.04 19.50 -11.05
N ALA A 192 -6.06 18.18 -11.10
CA ALA A 192 -7.04 17.44 -11.89
C ALA A 192 -8.47 17.68 -11.41
N THR A 193 -8.68 17.77 -10.09
CA THR A 193 -9.99 18.06 -9.50
C THR A 193 -10.44 19.49 -9.82
N SER A 194 -9.56 20.49 -9.67
CA SER A 194 -9.87 21.88 -10.03
C SER A 194 -10.12 22.06 -11.53
N LEU A 195 -9.33 21.38 -12.38
CA LEU A 195 -9.53 21.40 -13.83
C LEU A 195 -10.90 20.79 -14.20
N TYR A 196 -11.25 19.65 -13.60
CA TYR A 196 -12.55 19.03 -13.80
C TYR A 196 -13.70 19.96 -13.39
N ALA A 197 -13.64 20.53 -12.18
CA ALA A 197 -14.66 21.45 -11.69
C ALA A 197 -14.81 22.67 -12.62
N GLY A 198 -13.70 23.27 -13.07
CA GLY A 198 -13.73 24.40 -14.00
C GLY A 198 -14.29 24.05 -15.39
N ILE A 199 -14.05 22.83 -15.88
CA ILE A 199 -14.63 22.37 -17.15
C ILE A 199 -16.14 22.14 -17.00
N VAL A 200 -16.57 21.49 -15.92
CA VAL A 200 -17.99 21.23 -15.67
C VAL A 200 -18.77 22.53 -15.47
N ASP A 201 -18.22 23.46 -14.71
CA ASP A 201 -18.78 24.79 -14.52
C ASP A 201 -18.88 25.53 -15.86
N TRP A 202 -17.81 25.55 -16.66
CA TRP A 202 -17.85 26.17 -18.00
C TRP A 202 -18.91 25.55 -18.93
N LEU A 203 -19.12 24.23 -18.84
CA LEU A 203 -20.13 23.52 -19.61
C LEU A 203 -21.55 23.60 -19.02
N GLN A 204 -21.69 24.09 -17.78
CA GLN A 204 -22.96 24.21 -17.05
C GLN A 204 -23.72 22.87 -16.96
N ILE A 205 -22.99 21.76 -16.71
CA ILE A 205 -23.56 20.41 -16.58
C ILE A 205 -23.82 20.11 -15.09
N GLU A 206 -24.98 20.51 -14.59
CA GLU A 206 -25.32 20.42 -13.16
C GLU A 206 -25.15 19.02 -12.55
N ILE A 207 -25.52 17.95 -13.28
CA ILE A 207 -25.39 16.57 -12.78
C ILE A 207 -23.93 16.14 -12.55
N LEU A 208 -22.98 16.81 -13.19
CA LEU A 208 -21.55 16.55 -13.04
C LEU A 208 -20.87 17.54 -12.07
N SER A 209 -21.61 18.50 -11.52
CA SER A 209 -21.04 19.44 -10.55
C SER A 209 -20.68 18.69 -9.27
N PRO A 210 -19.43 18.82 -8.77
CA PRO A 210 -19.08 18.29 -7.46
C PRO A 210 -19.99 18.91 -6.39
N PRO A 211 -20.54 18.12 -5.45
CA PRO A 211 -21.27 18.67 -4.32
C PRO A 211 -20.31 19.44 -3.42
N ASP A 212 -20.78 20.56 -2.89
CA ASP A 212 -20.06 21.28 -1.84
C ASP A 212 -20.02 20.43 -0.56
N LEU A 213 -18.98 20.63 0.23
CA LEU A 213 -18.89 20.02 1.54
C LEU A 213 -19.83 20.78 2.48
N ASP A 214 -20.86 20.08 2.93
CA ASP A 214 -21.89 20.66 3.80
C ASP A 214 -21.25 21.17 5.11
N SER A 215 -21.63 22.36 5.56
CA SER A 215 -21.15 22.88 6.85
C SER A 215 -21.67 22.06 8.02
N ASP A 216 -22.84 21.44 7.87
CA ASP A 216 -23.59 20.84 8.97
C ASP A 216 -22.96 19.52 9.45
N ILE A 217 -22.09 18.91 8.63
CA ILE A 217 -21.29 17.74 9.01
C ILE A 217 -20.03 18.10 9.82
N ILE A 218 -19.75 19.40 10.02
CA ILE A 218 -18.58 19.89 10.75
C ILE A 218 -18.99 20.35 12.15
N PHE A 219 -18.38 19.75 13.18
CA PHE A 219 -18.52 20.23 14.57
C PHE A 219 -17.99 21.67 14.76
N ASP A 220 -18.64 22.42 15.64
CA ASP A 220 -18.26 23.77 16.00
C ASP A 220 -17.09 23.86 16.98
N GLY A 221 -16.40 25.01 16.96
CA GLY A 221 -15.39 25.38 17.95
C GLY A 221 -14.28 24.34 18.12
N ALA A 222 -13.96 23.99 19.37
CA ALA A 222 -12.92 22.99 19.66
C ALA A 222 -13.31 21.56 19.22
N ALA A 223 -14.61 21.28 19.05
CA ALA A 223 -15.09 19.96 18.63
C ALA A 223 -14.81 19.69 17.15
N MET A 224 -14.49 20.71 16.34
CA MET A 224 -13.98 20.55 14.97
C MET A 224 -12.79 19.58 14.88
N LEU A 225 -11.99 19.44 15.94
CA LEU A 225 -10.91 18.45 16.00
C LEU A 225 -11.41 17.01 15.81
N LEU A 226 -12.65 16.71 16.20
CA LEU A 226 -13.31 15.43 15.96
C LEU A 226 -13.65 15.26 14.48
N THR A 227 -14.16 16.30 13.80
CA THR A 227 -14.37 16.29 12.34
C THR A 227 -13.06 16.03 11.61
N PHE A 228 -12.01 16.76 11.97
CA PHE A 228 -10.69 16.61 11.35
C PHE A 228 -10.15 15.19 11.57
N GLN A 229 -10.26 14.65 12.78
CA GLN A 229 -9.86 13.28 13.09
C GLN A 229 -10.63 12.26 12.23
N ALA A 230 -11.96 12.39 12.12
CA ALA A 230 -12.78 11.46 11.35
C ALA A 230 -12.52 11.56 9.83
N LEU A 231 -12.64 12.75 9.25
CA LEU A 231 -12.64 12.95 7.80
C LEU A 231 -11.22 13.06 7.21
N ALA A 232 -10.27 13.66 7.92
CA ALA A 232 -8.91 13.85 7.40
C ALA A 232 -7.95 12.73 7.78
N MET A 233 -8.25 11.93 8.80
CA MET A 233 -7.36 10.84 9.23
C MET A 233 -8.01 9.45 9.11
N VAL A 234 -9.12 9.20 9.81
CA VAL A 234 -9.73 7.87 9.91
C VAL A 234 -10.25 7.39 8.56
N THR A 235 -10.93 8.27 7.81
CA THR A 235 -11.50 7.96 6.50
C THR A 235 -10.41 7.56 5.49
N PRO A 236 -9.40 8.41 5.18
CA PRO A 236 -8.29 8.03 4.30
C PRO A 236 -7.58 6.75 4.72
N LEU A 237 -7.27 6.59 6.02
CA LEU A 237 -6.59 5.39 6.50
C LEU A 237 -7.39 4.12 6.20
N THR A 238 -8.69 4.15 6.50
CA THR A 238 -9.58 3.01 6.34
C THR A 238 -9.78 2.67 4.86
N GLU A 239 -10.03 3.68 4.04
CA GLU A 239 -10.21 3.50 2.61
C GLU A 239 -8.95 2.95 1.95
N GLU A 240 -7.77 3.48 2.26
CA GLU A 240 -6.52 2.93 1.73
C GLU A 240 -6.29 1.47 2.14
N ILE A 241 -6.63 1.09 3.37
CA ILE A 241 -6.57 -0.31 3.82
C ILE A 241 -7.47 -1.19 2.94
N PHE A 242 -8.69 -0.73 2.66
CA PHE A 242 -9.64 -1.50 1.86
C PHE A 242 -9.27 -1.54 0.38
N PHE A 243 -9.14 -0.39 -0.27
CA PHE A 243 -8.94 -0.31 -1.71
C PHE A 243 -7.52 -0.70 -2.10
N ARG A 244 -6.48 -0.18 -1.43
CA ARG A 244 -5.08 -0.45 -1.82
C ARG A 244 -4.53 -1.68 -1.12
N GLY A 245 -4.80 -1.80 0.17
CA GLY A 245 -4.34 -2.89 1.02
C GLY A 245 -5.01 -4.23 0.72
N PHE A 246 -6.31 -4.24 0.43
CA PHE A 246 -7.08 -5.46 0.21
C PHE A 246 -7.46 -5.70 -1.26
N ILE A 247 -8.18 -4.79 -1.90
CA ILE A 247 -8.70 -4.97 -3.27
C ILE A 247 -7.57 -4.99 -4.29
N PHE A 248 -6.81 -3.89 -4.44
CA PHE A 248 -5.70 -3.79 -5.38
C PHE A 248 -4.70 -4.95 -5.20
N ARG A 249 -4.35 -5.26 -3.95
CA ARG A 249 -3.46 -6.38 -3.62
C ARG A 249 -3.99 -7.74 -4.03
N GLY A 250 -5.28 -7.99 -3.87
CA GLY A 250 -5.92 -9.23 -4.30
C GLY A 250 -6.05 -9.34 -5.82
N LEU A 251 -6.18 -8.21 -6.53
CA LEU A 251 -6.25 -8.16 -7.99
C LEU A 251 -4.87 -8.27 -8.66
N LEU A 252 -3.83 -7.72 -8.03
CA LEU A 252 -2.48 -7.58 -8.61
C LEU A 252 -1.90 -8.90 -9.19
N PRO A 253 -1.97 -10.06 -8.51
CA PRO A 253 -1.41 -11.31 -9.03
C PRO A 253 -2.08 -11.82 -10.31
N ARG A 254 -3.34 -11.43 -10.56
CA ARG A 254 -4.15 -11.93 -11.68
C ARG A 254 -4.23 -10.95 -12.84
N LEU A 255 -4.33 -9.66 -12.52
CA LEU A 255 -4.54 -8.61 -13.51
C LEU A 255 -3.24 -7.90 -13.92
N GLY A 256 -2.16 -8.04 -13.14
CA GLY A 256 -0.97 -7.21 -13.27
C GLY A 256 -1.20 -5.78 -12.80
N PRO A 257 -0.15 -4.93 -12.79
CA PRO A 257 -0.17 -3.65 -12.08
C PRO A 257 -1.18 -2.66 -12.65
N TRP A 258 -1.15 -2.37 -13.95
CA TRP A 258 -1.99 -1.33 -14.56
C TRP A 258 -3.48 -1.64 -14.52
N ARG A 259 -3.86 -2.89 -14.82
CA ARG A 259 -5.27 -3.32 -14.75
C ARG A 259 -5.77 -3.36 -13.31
N ALA A 260 -4.93 -3.76 -12.35
CA ALA A 260 -5.30 -3.72 -10.94
C ALA A 260 -5.45 -2.27 -10.41
N ILE A 261 -4.59 -1.33 -10.86
CA ILE A 261 -4.72 0.10 -10.57
C ILE A 261 -6.08 0.61 -11.07
N ALA A 262 -6.38 0.42 -12.37
CA ALA A 262 -7.62 0.89 -12.96
C ALA A 262 -8.86 0.27 -12.30
N ALA A 263 -8.87 -1.04 -12.08
CA ALA A 263 -9.99 -1.73 -11.45
C ALA A 263 -10.21 -1.28 -9.99
N SER A 264 -9.14 -1.15 -9.20
CA SER A 264 -9.26 -0.67 -7.82
C SER A 264 -9.73 0.78 -7.75
N ALA A 265 -9.27 1.64 -8.66
CA ALA A 265 -9.70 3.03 -8.74
C ALA A 265 -11.16 3.18 -9.17
N LEU A 266 -11.61 2.33 -10.10
CA LEU A 266 -13.01 2.30 -10.54
C LEU A 266 -13.93 1.86 -9.39
N ILE A 267 -13.56 0.81 -8.66
CA ILE A 267 -14.31 0.37 -7.48
C ILE A 267 -14.33 1.48 -6.41
N PHE A 268 -13.20 2.16 -6.17
CA PHE A 268 -13.13 3.27 -5.23
C PHE A 268 -14.06 4.43 -5.60
N SER A 269 -14.04 4.85 -6.86
CA SER A 269 -14.93 5.89 -7.39
C SER A 269 -16.41 5.49 -7.26
N ALA A 270 -16.76 4.26 -7.65
CA ALA A 270 -18.14 3.79 -7.59
C ALA A 270 -18.74 3.77 -6.16
N PHE A 271 -17.92 3.67 -5.12
CA PHE A 271 -18.38 3.72 -3.72
C PHE A 271 -18.92 5.09 -3.29
N HIS A 272 -18.61 6.17 -4.03
CA HIS A 272 -19.00 7.52 -3.66
C HIS A 272 -20.40 7.91 -4.17
N LEU A 273 -21.02 7.09 -5.04
CA LEU A 273 -22.43 7.14 -5.45
C LEU A 273 -22.96 8.52 -5.94
N SER A 274 -22.08 9.48 -6.23
CA SER A 274 -22.42 10.81 -6.74
C SER A 274 -21.71 11.07 -8.06
N PHE A 275 -22.50 11.35 -9.11
CA PHE A 275 -22.01 11.50 -10.48
C PHE A 275 -20.96 12.60 -10.62
N GLY A 276 -21.12 13.72 -9.91
CA GLY A 276 -20.21 14.86 -9.97
C GLY A 276 -18.82 14.59 -9.39
N VAL A 277 -18.63 13.50 -8.63
CA VAL A 277 -17.32 13.16 -8.07
C VAL A 277 -16.71 11.89 -8.66
N LEU A 278 -17.46 11.11 -9.46
CA LEU A 278 -16.96 9.83 -9.98
C LEU A 278 -15.66 9.99 -10.77
N ILE A 279 -15.60 10.97 -11.68
CA ILE A 279 -14.43 11.22 -12.52
C ILE A 279 -13.21 11.69 -11.70
N PRO A 280 -13.29 12.77 -10.91
CA PRO A 280 -12.14 13.22 -10.12
C PRO A 280 -11.67 12.14 -9.13
N ILE A 281 -12.59 11.45 -8.45
CA ILE A 281 -12.25 10.37 -7.51
C ILE A 281 -11.62 9.17 -8.22
N PHE A 282 -12.05 8.85 -9.46
CA PHE A 282 -11.38 7.83 -10.25
C PHE A 282 -9.92 8.20 -10.55
N ILE A 283 -9.67 9.45 -10.95
CA ILE A 283 -8.32 9.96 -11.23
C ILE A 283 -7.45 9.91 -9.97
N THR A 284 -7.95 10.45 -8.84
CA THR A 284 -7.31 10.36 -7.53
C THR A 284 -7.08 8.89 -7.13
N GLY A 285 -8.05 8.04 -7.41
CA GLY A 285 -8.03 6.60 -7.27
C GLY A 285 -6.79 5.96 -7.90
N VAL A 286 -6.59 6.25 -9.19
CA VAL A 286 -5.46 5.80 -10.01
C VAL A 286 -4.14 6.32 -9.45
N LEU A 287 -4.07 7.62 -9.12
CA LEU A 287 -2.88 8.28 -8.59
C LEU A 287 -2.39 7.64 -7.29
N PHE A 288 -3.29 7.41 -6.33
CA PHE A 288 -2.97 6.77 -5.05
C PHE A 288 -2.60 5.29 -5.21
N ALA A 289 -3.30 4.54 -6.06
CA ALA A 289 -2.94 3.16 -6.35
C ALA A 289 -1.57 3.05 -7.03
N TRP A 290 -1.23 3.97 -7.95
CA TRP A 290 0.09 4.08 -8.55
C TRP A 290 1.16 4.45 -7.51
N LEU A 291 0.89 5.42 -6.63
CA LEU A 291 1.82 5.83 -5.58
C LEU A 291 2.11 4.66 -4.64
N TYR A 292 1.08 3.92 -4.22
CA TYR A 292 1.21 2.71 -3.42
C TYR A 292 2.05 1.64 -4.13
N TRP A 293 1.78 1.40 -5.41
CA TRP A 293 2.51 0.45 -6.22
C TRP A 293 3.99 0.82 -6.37
N ARG A 294 4.28 2.09 -6.70
CA ARG A 294 5.63 2.59 -6.95
C ARG A 294 6.48 2.69 -5.70
N THR A 295 5.89 3.10 -4.57
CA THR A 295 6.61 3.26 -3.30
C THR A 295 6.66 1.96 -2.50
N GLY A 296 5.69 1.07 -2.72
CA GLY A 296 5.49 -0.10 -1.91
C GLY A 296 5.17 0.20 -0.44
N SER A 297 4.61 1.36 -0.13
CA SER A 297 4.25 1.76 1.24
C SER A 297 2.80 2.21 1.27
N LEU A 298 1.98 1.58 2.11
CA LEU A 298 0.59 2.01 2.27
C LEU A 298 0.54 3.41 2.90
N TRP A 299 1.48 3.71 3.80
CA TRP A 299 1.63 5.02 4.43
C TRP A 299 1.85 6.16 3.43
N ALA A 300 2.48 5.90 2.28
CA ALA A 300 2.65 6.93 1.27
C ALA A 300 1.29 7.33 0.65
N SER A 301 0.45 6.34 0.36
CA SER A 301 -0.90 6.54 -0.15
C SER A 301 -1.80 7.20 0.90
N VAL A 302 -1.79 6.66 2.13
CA VAL A 302 -2.52 7.22 3.28
C VAL A 302 -2.14 8.68 3.53
N GLY A 303 -0.85 9.01 3.50
CA GLY A 303 -0.40 10.39 3.76
C GLY A 303 -0.80 11.37 2.65
N ALA A 304 -0.75 10.96 1.38
CA ALA A 304 -1.21 11.80 0.28
C ALA A 304 -2.73 12.01 0.33
N HIS A 305 -3.49 10.95 0.62
CA HIS A 305 -4.94 10.99 0.76
C HIS A 305 -5.39 11.82 1.97
N ALA A 306 -4.80 11.57 3.13
CA ALA A 306 -5.03 12.36 4.33
C ALA A 306 -4.67 13.85 4.13
N GLY A 307 -3.60 14.14 3.39
CA GLY A 307 -3.27 15.51 3.01
C GLY A 307 -4.35 16.18 2.16
N GLN A 308 -4.93 15.45 1.20
CA GLN A 308 -6.03 15.96 0.37
C GLN A 308 -7.28 16.25 1.21
N ASN A 309 -7.69 15.32 2.08
CA ASN A 309 -8.86 15.53 2.94
C ASN A 309 -8.61 16.61 4.00
N ALA A 310 -7.39 16.69 4.56
CA ALA A 310 -7.03 17.73 5.50
C ALA A 310 -7.10 19.12 4.87
N LEU A 311 -6.70 19.27 3.60
CA LEU A 311 -6.85 20.53 2.87
C LEU A 311 -8.33 20.85 2.64
N ALA A 312 -9.15 19.88 2.23
CA ALA A 312 -10.58 20.10 2.03
C ALA A 312 -11.27 20.55 3.32
N VAL A 313 -11.12 19.81 4.42
CA VAL A 313 -11.70 20.17 5.73
C VAL A 313 -11.10 21.47 6.26
N GLY A 314 -9.79 21.68 6.08
CA GLY A 314 -9.08 22.86 6.58
C GLY A 314 -9.49 24.16 5.88
N VAL A 315 -9.83 24.13 4.59
CA VAL A 315 -10.34 25.30 3.88
C VAL A 315 -11.70 25.73 4.44
N HIS A 316 -12.59 24.79 4.74
CA HIS A 316 -13.87 25.11 5.38
C HIS A 316 -13.67 25.65 6.81
N ALA A 317 -12.74 25.07 7.57
CA ALA A 317 -12.42 25.52 8.92
C ALA A 317 -11.84 26.95 9.01
N LEU A 318 -11.13 27.40 7.97
CA LEU A 318 -10.47 28.71 7.92
C LEU A 318 -11.27 29.76 7.14
N GLY A 319 -12.22 29.32 6.30
CA GLY A 319 -13.06 30.18 5.46
C GLY A 319 -14.45 30.47 6.02
N GLY A 320 -14.83 29.84 7.14
CA GLY A 320 -16.04 30.13 7.92
C GLY A 320 -15.88 31.31 8.87
#